data_AF-A0A9D6USI4-F1
#
_entry.id   AF-A0A9D6USI4-F1
#
_cell.length_a   1.000
_cell.length_b   1.000
_cell.length_c   1.000
_cell.angle_alpha   90.00
_cell.angle_beta   90.00
_cell.angle_gamma   90.00
#
_symmetry.space_group_name_H-M   'P 1'
#
loop_
_entity.id
_entity.type
_entity.pdbx_description
1 polymer ?
#
loop_
_entity_poly.entity_id
_entity_poly.type
_entity_poly.pdbx_seq_one_letter_code
_entity_poly.pdbx_strand_id
1 'polypeptide(L)'
;MDGLLEDAQGLLETATDAVQAGVGTGDWAVFIGPEGGVQMIAGSESSLESLAWSRGARSAWRVSRQGARVRVEGAKGDRRCMLESAARDGVVRRLLGDVRLYEVGD
;
A
#
# COMPACT_ATOMS: atom_id res chain seq x y z
N MET A 1 -16.01 16.29 -4.87
CA MET A 1 -15.75 14.82 -4.90
C MET A 1 -14.58 14.54 -3.99
N ASP A 2 -14.69 13.51 -3.18
CA ASP A 2 -13.75 13.27 -2.10
C ASP A 2 -12.80 12.12 -2.46
N GLY A 3 -11.70 12.48 -3.14
CA GLY A 3 -10.78 11.54 -3.80
C GLY A 3 -9.88 10.70 -2.90
N LEU A 4 -10.11 10.66 -1.58
CA LEU A 4 -9.22 9.94 -0.65
C LEU A 4 -8.99 8.48 -1.05
N LEU A 5 -10.05 7.78 -1.47
CA LEU A 5 -9.99 6.38 -1.88
C LEU A 5 -9.41 6.22 -3.30
N GLU A 6 -9.82 7.06 -4.25
CA GLU A 6 -9.29 7.05 -5.63
C GLU A 6 -7.77 7.28 -5.64
N ASP A 7 -7.31 8.29 -4.90
CA ASP A 7 -5.89 8.58 -4.73
C ASP A 7 -5.17 7.37 -4.10
N ALA A 8 -5.77 6.75 -3.06
CA ALA A 8 -5.21 5.56 -2.44
C ALA A 8 -5.12 4.36 -3.41
N GLN A 9 -6.10 4.20 -4.31
CA GLN A 9 -6.09 3.16 -5.34
C GLN A 9 -4.97 3.40 -6.35
N GLY A 10 -4.80 4.63 -6.84
CA GLY A 10 -3.72 4.98 -7.76
C GLY A 10 -2.33 4.77 -7.12
N LEU A 11 -2.17 5.13 -5.85
CA LEU A 11 -0.93 4.87 -5.10
C LEU A 11 -0.67 3.37 -4.93
N LEU A 12 -1.71 2.58 -4.65
CA LEU A 12 -1.59 1.13 -4.50
C LEU A 12 -1.16 0.47 -5.82
N GLU A 13 -1.80 0.83 -6.93
CA GLU A 13 -1.48 0.31 -8.26
C GLU A 13 -0.03 0.63 -8.63
N THR A 14 0.34 1.91 -8.55
CA THR A 14 1.70 2.38 -8.85
C THR A 14 2.76 1.68 -8.01
N ALA A 15 2.54 1.56 -6.70
CA ALA A 15 3.49 0.91 -5.80
C ALA A 15 3.55 -0.61 -6.02
N THR A 16 2.42 -1.24 -6.38
CA THR A 16 2.38 -2.66 -6.72
C THR A 16 3.21 -2.92 -7.98
N ASP A 17 3.02 -2.13 -9.03
CA ASP A 17 3.77 -2.26 -10.28
C ASP A 17 5.27 -2.05 -10.08
N ALA A 18 5.66 -1.07 -9.26
CA ALA A 18 7.06 -0.85 -8.89
C ALA A 18 7.68 -2.07 -8.20
N VAL A 19 6.95 -2.68 -7.25
CA VAL A 19 7.41 -3.93 -6.59
C VAL A 19 7.53 -5.07 -7.59
N GLN A 20 6.59 -5.22 -8.53
CA GLN A 20 6.63 -6.27 -9.57
C GLN A 20 7.78 -6.08 -10.56
N ALA A 21 8.13 -4.84 -10.87
CA ALA A 21 9.28 -4.50 -11.70
C ALA A 21 10.64 -4.69 -10.98
N GLY A 22 10.64 -5.10 -9.71
CA GLY A 22 11.85 -5.26 -8.92
C GLY A 22 12.47 -3.93 -8.46
N VAL A 23 11.76 -2.81 -8.62
CA VAL A 23 12.17 -1.52 -8.09
C VAL A 23 11.96 -1.56 -6.58
N GLY A 24 13.05 -1.44 -5.83
CA GLY A 24 13.03 -1.42 -4.37
C GLY A 24 12.27 -0.20 -3.87
N THR A 25 10.98 -0.35 -3.59
CA THR A 25 10.20 0.66 -2.85
C THR A 25 10.38 0.41 -1.37
N GLY A 26 11.13 1.30 -0.70
CA GLY A 26 11.04 1.45 0.76
C GLY A 26 9.67 2.02 1.15
N ASP A 27 9.38 2.08 2.44
CA ASP A 27 8.17 2.77 2.90
C ASP A 27 8.25 4.27 2.58
N TRP A 28 7.12 4.88 2.24
CA TRP A 28 7.03 6.31 2.00
C TRP A 28 5.67 6.88 2.37
N ALA A 29 5.62 8.19 2.56
CA ALA A 29 4.40 8.93 2.82
C ALA A 29 4.20 10.03 1.78
N VAL A 30 2.96 10.24 1.35
CA VAL A 30 2.53 11.29 0.42
C VAL A 30 1.54 12.22 1.09
N PHE A 31 1.69 13.52 0.86
CA PHE A 31 0.87 14.57 1.45
C PHE A 31 0.36 15.50 0.37
N ILE A 32 -0.87 15.93 0.52
CA ILE A 32 -1.42 17.07 -0.21
C ILE A 32 -1.67 18.19 0.79
N GLY A 33 -0.93 19.29 0.62
CA GLY A 33 -1.10 20.50 1.42
C GLY A 33 -2.42 21.23 1.12
N PRO A 34 -2.75 22.28 1.88
CA PRO A 34 -3.99 23.05 1.70
C PRO A 34 -4.05 23.70 0.31
N GLU A 35 -2.92 24.15 -0.22
CA GLU A 35 -2.77 24.74 -1.56
C GLU A 35 -2.70 23.70 -2.70
N GLY A 36 -2.88 22.41 -2.39
CA GLY A 36 -2.81 21.32 -3.37
C GLY A 36 -1.40 20.83 -3.72
N GLY A 37 -0.36 21.39 -3.09
CA GLY A 37 1.02 20.92 -3.29
C GLY A 37 1.22 19.49 -2.82
N VAL A 38 1.91 18.68 -3.64
CA VAL A 38 2.22 17.28 -3.34
C VAL A 38 3.63 17.18 -2.74
N GLN A 39 3.75 16.49 -1.61
CA GLN A 39 5.04 16.17 -0.99
C GLN A 39 5.16 14.67 -0.78
N MET A 40 6.34 14.10 -1.09
CA MET A 40 6.66 12.70 -0.85
C MET A 40 7.88 12.59 0.06
N ILE A 41 7.84 11.68 1.03
CA ILE A 41 8.88 11.50 2.03
C ILE A 41 9.19 10.02 2.16
N ALA A 42 10.47 9.66 2.06
CA ALA A 42 10.94 8.31 2.31
C ALA A 42 10.99 8.01 3.82
N GLY A 43 10.60 6.80 4.21
CA GLY A 43 10.59 6.32 5.60
C GLY A 43 9.21 6.42 6.28
N SER A 44 8.95 5.48 7.21
CA SER A 44 7.66 5.29 7.90
C SER A 44 7.70 5.63 9.40
N GLU A 45 8.63 6.48 9.83
CA GLU A 45 8.93 6.75 11.26
C GLU A 45 7.81 7.51 11.99
N SER A 46 6.80 8.04 11.29
CA SER A 46 5.74 8.86 11.87
C SER A 46 4.35 8.34 11.52
N SER A 47 3.42 8.41 12.47
CA SER A 47 2.02 8.06 12.23
C SER A 47 1.38 9.02 11.21
N LEU A 48 0.42 8.53 10.41
CA LEU A 48 -0.33 9.36 9.45
C LEU A 48 -0.98 10.58 10.12
N GLU A 49 -1.42 10.43 11.37
CA GLU A 49 -2.05 11.49 12.15
C GLU A 49 -1.03 12.56 12.57
N SER A 50 0.15 12.15 13.06
CA SER A 50 1.25 13.07 13.38
C SER A 50 1.74 13.80 12.14
N LEU A 51 1.78 13.12 11.00
CA LEU A 51 2.22 13.69 9.72
C LEU A 51 1.19 14.67 9.14
N ALA A 52 -0.10 14.34 9.21
CA ALA A 52 -1.17 15.23 8.78
C ALA A 52 -1.24 16.49 9.65
N TRP A 53 -1.12 16.35 10.97
CA TRP A 53 -1.16 17.45 11.92
C TRP A 53 0.06 18.38 11.80
N SER A 54 1.28 17.82 11.80
CA SER A 54 2.51 18.62 11.78
C SER A 54 2.72 19.41 10.49
N ARG A 55 2.18 18.93 9.35
CA ARG A 55 2.34 19.58 8.04
C ARG A 55 1.09 20.30 7.54
N GLY A 56 0.00 20.28 8.31
CA GLY A 56 -1.29 20.85 7.87
C GLY A 56 -1.81 20.19 6.60
N ALA A 57 -1.51 18.91 6.38
CA ALA A 57 -1.90 18.22 5.16
C ALA A 57 -3.42 18.05 5.11
N ARG A 58 -4.02 18.40 3.98
CA ARG A 58 -5.44 18.16 3.72
C ARG A 58 -5.72 16.66 3.62
N SER A 59 -4.82 15.95 2.95
CA SER A 59 -4.85 14.50 2.82
C SER A 59 -3.45 13.93 2.97
N ALA A 60 -3.34 12.74 3.55
CA ALA A 60 -2.09 12.03 3.72
C ALA A 60 -2.26 10.55 3.39
N TRP A 61 -1.25 9.94 2.78
CA TRP A 61 -1.18 8.51 2.53
C TRP A 61 0.16 7.96 2.98
N ARG A 62 0.15 6.75 3.51
CA ARG A 62 1.34 5.97 3.83
C ARG A 62 1.32 4.72 2.99
N VAL A 63 2.39 4.51 2.24
CA VAL A 63 2.62 3.29 1.47
C VAL A 63 3.70 2.50 2.16
N SER A 64 3.35 1.29 2.56
CA SER A 64 4.25 0.36 3.22
C SER A 64 4.37 -0.92 2.43
N ARG A 65 5.59 -1.45 2.37
CA ARG A 65 5.87 -2.72 1.70
C ARG A 65 6.03 -3.82 2.74
N GLN A 66 5.22 -4.88 2.60
CA GLN A 66 5.31 -6.09 3.42
C GLN A 66 5.64 -7.28 2.52
N GLY A 67 6.93 -7.49 2.27
CA GLY A 67 7.42 -8.52 1.34
C GLY A 67 7.00 -8.23 -0.10
N ALA A 68 6.11 -9.06 -0.65
CA ALA A 68 5.56 -8.88 -1.99
C ALA A 68 4.22 -8.12 -2.01
N ARG A 69 3.70 -7.73 -0.85
CA ARG A 69 2.46 -6.96 -0.71
C ARG A 69 2.76 -5.49 -0.49
N VAL A 70 1.86 -4.66 -0.97
CA VAL A 70 1.80 -3.22 -0.73
C VAL A 70 0.54 -2.92 0.06
N ARG A 71 0.67 -2.10 1.10
CA ARG A 71 -0.46 -1.54 1.84
C ARG A 71 -0.41 -0.03 1.75
N VAL A 72 -1.55 0.58 1.43
CA VAL A 72 -1.76 2.03 1.42
C VAL A 72 -2.77 2.38 2.49
N GLU A 73 -2.37 3.18 3.47
CA GLU A 73 -3.27 3.79 4.45
C GLU A 73 -3.46 5.26 4.07
N GLY A 74 -4.68 5.76 4.13
CA GLY A 74 -5.01 7.15 3.82
C GLY A 74 -5.79 7.83 4.94
N ALA A 75 -5.60 9.14 5.10
CA ALA A 75 -6.31 9.98 6.05
C ALA A 75 -6.68 11.34 5.43
N LYS A 76 -7.89 11.82 5.72
CA LYS A 76 -8.38 13.16 5.36
C LYS A 76 -9.39 13.63 6.39
N GLY A 77 -8.95 14.52 7.29
CA GLY A 77 -9.73 14.90 8.47
C GLY A 77 -10.00 13.68 9.36
N ASP A 78 -11.28 13.41 9.64
CA ASP A 78 -11.77 12.28 10.42
C ASP A 78 -11.85 10.96 9.63
N ARG A 79 -11.78 11.03 8.29
CA ARG A 79 -11.89 9.86 7.44
C ARG A 79 -10.57 9.17 7.24
N ARG A 80 -10.64 7.84 7.17
CA ARG A 80 -9.51 6.96 6.94
C ARG A 80 -9.88 5.90 5.91
N CYS A 81 -8.90 5.47 5.14
CA CYS A 81 -9.01 4.29 4.27
C CYS A 81 -7.76 3.42 4.42
N MET A 82 -7.90 2.14 4.11
CA MET A 82 -6.77 1.22 3.98
C MET A 82 -7.04 0.29 2.81
N LEU A 83 -6.06 0.20 1.92
CA LEU A 83 -6.05 -0.72 0.79
C LEU A 83 -4.81 -1.59 0.86
N GLU A 84 -4.94 -2.85 0.44
CA GLU A 84 -3.84 -3.79 0.39
C GLU A 84 -3.88 -4.55 -0.93
N SER A 85 -2.72 -4.71 -1.56
CA SER A 85 -2.58 -5.53 -2.76
C SER A 85 -2.79 -6.99 -2.39
N ALA A 86 -3.53 -7.74 -3.20
CA ALA A 86 -3.66 -9.17 -3.00
C ALA A 86 -2.28 -9.84 -2.91
N ALA A 87 -2.11 -10.72 -1.93
CA ALA A 87 -0.98 -11.63 -1.91
C ALA A 87 -0.98 -12.42 -3.22
N ARG A 88 0.16 -12.52 -3.90
CA ARG A 88 0.30 -13.56 -4.92
C ARG A 88 0.35 -14.92 -4.22
N ASP A 89 -0.83 -15.47 -3.93
CA ASP A 89 -1.05 -16.88 -3.64
C ASP A 89 -0.64 -17.79 -4.84
N GLY A 90 -0.29 -17.17 -5.98
CA GLY A 90 0.09 -17.87 -7.20
C GLY A 90 1.31 -18.78 -7.08
N VAL A 91 2.25 -18.52 -6.16
CA VAL A 91 3.36 -19.45 -5.90
C VAL A 91 2.90 -20.61 -5.02
N VAL A 92 2.07 -20.35 -4.01
CA VAL A 92 1.55 -21.39 -3.10
C VAL A 92 0.62 -22.35 -3.84
N ARG A 93 -0.30 -21.86 -4.68
CA ARG A 93 -1.13 -22.72 -5.55
C ARG A 93 -0.31 -23.53 -6.55
N ARG A 94 0.77 -22.97 -7.09
CA ARG A 94 1.64 -23.69 -8.03
C ARG A 94 2.44 -24.79 -7.34
N LEU A 95 2.85 -24.58 -6.09
CA LEU A 95 3.52 -25.59 -5.26
C LEU A 95 2.55 -26.67 -4.77
N LEU A 96 1.30 -26.32 -4.47
CA LEU A 96 0.26 -27.27 -4.05
C LEU A 96 -0.23 -28.17 -5.20
N GLY A 97 -0.15 -27.71 -6.45
CA GLY A 97 -0.47 -28.54 -7.63
C GLY A 97 0.57 -29.62 -7.95
N ASP A 98 1.79 -29.50 -7.42
CA ASP A 98 2.88 -30.46 -7.63
C ASP A 98 2.93 -31.55 -6.54
N VAL A 99 2.20 -31.34 -5.43
CA VAL A 99 1.98 -32.38 -4.43
C VAL A 99 0.95 -33.36 -5.00
N ARG A 100 1.43 -34.42 -5.67
CA ARG A 100 0.62 -35.61 -5.89
C ARG A 100 0.27 -36.18 -4.51
N LEU A 101 -0.94 -35.91 -4.06
CA LEU A 101 -1.56 -36.60 -2.95
C LEU A 101 -1.55 -38.09 -3.31
N TYR A 102 -0.84 -38.89 -2.52
CA TYR A 102 -0.83 -40.34 -2.67
C TYR A 102 -2.25 -40.85 -2.38
N GLU A 103 -2.84 -41.56 -3.33
CA GLU A 103 -4.02 -42.37 -3.05
C GLU A 103 -3.60 -43.56 -2.20
N VAL A 104 -4.12 -43.63 -0.97
CA VAL A 104 -4.04 -44.83 -0.13
C VAL A 104 -5.06 -45.81 -0.70
N GLY A 105 -4.58 -46.83 -1.40
CA GLY A 105 -5.39 -47.98 -1.76
C GLY A 105 -5.52 -48.95 -0.59
N ASP A 106 -6.76 -49.35 -0.32
CA ASP A 106 -7.15 -50.76 -0.11
C ASP A 106 -8.54 -50.96 -0.73
#